data_AF-A0AAW2KAC3-F1
#
_entry.id   AF-A0AAW2KAC3-F1
#
_cell.length_a   1.000
_cell.length_b   1.000
_cell.length_c   1.000
_cell.angle_alpha   90.00
_cell.angle_beta   90.00
_cell.angle_gamma   90.00
#
_symmetry.space_group_name_H-M   'P 1'
#
loop_
_entity.id
_entity.type
_entity.pdbx_description
1 polymer ?
#
loop_
_entity_poly.entity_id
_entity_poly.type
_entity_poly.pdbx_seq_one_letter_code
_entity_poly.pdbx_strand_id
1 'polypeptide(L)'
;MGARNGGRPFVYNGNLYRIGQDSGETYGRRTRIFKVEVLTTDEFKEVEVPLDIKKSVKGRNAWNGARHHHIDIQQLSSGEWIAVLDGDRIPSGDAVHRFILGFASVVAVAALVILGGILLGPVNDANMYGVKNIYGGSGAQEPYPLNGHYSQFTLLTMTYDARLWNLNMYVKHYSRCSSVREIVVVWNKGVPPQPSDFDSAVPIRIRVEKQNSLNNRFNMDPLIKTRAVLELDDDIMMTCDDVERGFKVWREHPTGSSGFILGSSTAAR
;
A
#
# COMPACT_ATOMS: atom_id res chain seq x y z
N MET A 1 -12.60 1.74 21.17
CA MET A 1 -13.61 2.36 20.28
C MET A 1 -12.99 2.61 18.92
N GLY A 2 -13.78 2.42 17.85
CA GLY A 2 -13.34 2.57 16.46
C GLY A 2 -13.42 4.04 15.99
N ALA A 3 -12.57 4.90 16.54
CA ALA A 3 -12.70 6.35 16.40
C ALA A 3 -12.26 6.88 15.02
N ARG A 4 -11.39 6.15 14.32
CA ARG A 4 -10.90 6.55 13.00
C ARG A 4 -11.79 6.01 11.89
N ASN A 5 -11.97 6.79 10.84
CA ASN A 5 -12.71 6.37 9.66
C ASN A 5 -11.92 5.25 8.94
N GLY A 6 -12.53 4.07 8.80
CA GLY A 6 -11.94 2.92 8.12
C GLY A 6 -12.54 2.62 6.75
N GLY A 7 -13.41 3.50 6.22
CA GLY A 7 -14.09 3.27 4.95
C GLY A 7 -15.34 4.12 4.73
N ARG A 8 -15.84 4.13 3.49
CA ARG A 8 -17.05 4.89 3.13
C ARG A 8 -18.27 4.34 3.89
N PRO A 9 -19.12 5.20 4.49
CA PRO A 9 -20.41 4.77 5.01
C PRO A 9 -21.32 4.22 3.89
N PHE A 10 -22.13 3.23 4.20
CA PHE A 10 -23.02 2.57 3.23
C PHE A 10 -24.40 2.31 3.83
N VAL A 11 -25.40 2.19 2.97
CA VAL A 11 -26.78 1.87 3.38
C VAL A 11 -27.07 0.42 3.00
N TYR A 12 -27.50 -0.38 3.97
CA TYR A 12 -27.89 -1.77 3.75
C TYR A 12 -29.23 -2.03 4.43
N ASN A 13 -30.20 -2.58 3.69
CA ASN A 13 -31.57 -2.81 4.14
C ASN A 13 -32.17 -1.60 4.88
N GLY A 14 -31.99 -0.39 4.31
CA GLY A 14 -32.52 0.86 4.86
C GLY A 14 -31.82 1.40 6.11
N ASN A 15 -30.74 0.75 6.57
CA ASN A 15 -29.98 1.20 7.74
C ASN A 15 -28.62 1.77 7.30
N LEU A 16 -28.17 2.83 7.97
CA LEU A 16 -26.86 3.43 7.73
C LEU A 16 -25.79 2.69 8.54
N TYR A 17 -24.68 2.37 7.90
CA TYR A 17 -23.51 1.75 8.51
C TYR A 17 -22.29 2.62 8.27
N ARG A 18 -21.44 2.74 9.28
CA ARG A 18 -20.09 3.30 9.14
C ARG A 18 -19.04 2.28 9.47
N ILE A 19 -17.87 2.48 8.91
CA ILE A 19 -16.71 1.65 9.13
C ILE A 19 -15.74 2.44 10.03
N GLY A 20 -15.40 1.86 11.16
CA GLY A 20 -14.43 2.41 12.09
C GLY A 20 -13.20 1.53 12.20
N GLN A 21 -12.04 2.12 12.46
CA GLN A 21 -10.83 1.38 12.75
C GLN A 21 -10.57 1.36 14.26
N ASP A 22 -10.23 0.20 14.83
CA ASP A 22 -9.83 0.17 16.23
C ASP A 22 -8.53 0.95 16.41
N SER A 23 -8.53 2.00 17.23
CA SER A 23 -7.36 2.87 17.43
C SER A 23 -6.24 2.21 18.25
N GLY A 24 -5.92 0.94 18.00
CA GLY A 24 -4.85 0.21 18.66
C GLY A 24 -3.46 0.69 18.22
N GLU A 25 -2.59 0.98 19.19
CA GLU A 25 -1.20 1.45 18.98
C GLU A 25 -1.12 2.75 18.16
N THR A 26 -0.52 2.71 16.97
CA THR A 26 -0.21 3.88 16.12
C THR A 26 -1.20 4.06 14.97
N TYR A 27 -1.57 2.96 14.30
CA TYR A 27 -2.38 2.96 13.08
C TYR A 27 -3.55 1.98 13.12
N GLY A 28 -3.95 1.44 14.28
CA GLY A 28 -5.04 0.48 14.41
C GLY A 28 -4.74 -0.89 13.80
N ARG A 29 -5.51 -1.92 14.17
CA ARG A 29 -5.24 -3.32 13.79
C ARG A 29 -6.36 -3.98 13.00
N ARG A 30 -7.60 -3.51 13.16
CA ARG A 30 -8.78 -4.07 12.49
C ARG A 30 -9.82 -2.99 12.21
N THR A 31 -10.54 -3.19 11.13
CA THR A 31 -11.79 -2.51 10.83
C THR A 31 -12.95 -3.16 11.61
N ARG A 32 -13.92 -2.33 11.98
CA ARG A 32 -15.15 -2.66 12.67
C ARG A 32 -16.30 -1.97 11.94
N ILE A 33 -17.46 -2.62 11.92
CA ILE A 33 -18.67 -2.06 11.31
C ILE A 33 -19.57 -1.61 12.45
N PHE A 34 -20.13 -0.40 12.32
CA PHE A 34 -21.08 0.15 13.25
C PHE A 34 -22.38 0.46 12.51
N LYS A 35 -23.49 -0.09 12.99
CA LYS A 35 -24.83 0.33 12.57
C LYS A 35 -25.16 1.63 13.30
N VAL A 36 -25.45 2.68 12.54
CA VAL A 36 -25.92 3.95 13.10
C VAL A 36 -27.40 3.81 13.42
N GLU A 37 -27.74 3.80 14.71
CA GLU A 37 -29.13 3.68 15.18
C GLU A 37 -29.82 5.04 15.27
N VAL A 38 -29.08 6.07 15.69
CA VAL A 38 -29.58 7.44 15.81
C VAL A 38 -28.57 8.38 15.17
N LEU A 39 -29.07 9.24 14.28
CA LEU A 39 -28.32 10.31 13.65
C LEU A 39 -29.21 11.54 13.54
N THR A 40 -29.16 12.40 14.54
CA THR A 40 -29.85 13.70 14.56
C THR A 40 -28.83 14.83 14.79
N THR A 41 -29.29 16.07 14.83
CA THR A 41 -28.45 17.24 15.14
C THR A 41 -27.90 17.20 16.58
N ASP A 42 -28.61 16.53 17.48
CA ASP A 42 -28.37 16.60 18.92
C ASP A 42 -28.03 15.23 19.54
N GLU A 43 -28.21 14.14 18.80
CA GLU A 43 -27.97 12.78 19.27
C GLU A 43 -27.31 11.91 18.20
N PHE A 44 -26.28 11.17 18.60
CA PHE A 44 -25.63 10.16 17.79
C PHE A 44 -25.50 8.86 18.59
N LYS A 45 -26.03 7.77 18.05
CA LYS A 45 -25.93 6.44 18.64
C LYS A 45 -25.62 5.40 17.57
N GLU A 46 -24.73 4.49 17.92
CA GLU A 46 -24.33 3.38 17.07
C GLU A 46 -24.12 2.11 17.86
N VAL A 47 -24.22 0.98 17.18
CA VAL A 47 -23.94 -0.34 17.72
C VAL A 47 -22.97 -1.09 16.82
N GLU A 48 -21.94 -1.71 17.40
CA GLU A 48 -20.99 -2.53 16.65
C GLU A 48 -21.69 -3.78 16.11
N VAL A 49 -21.48 -4.08 14.83
CA VAL A 49 -22.01 -5.27 14.15
C VAL A 49 -20.85 -6.23 13.88
N PRO A 50 -21.02 -7.54 14.12
CA PRO A 50 -20.00 -8.52 13.83
C PRO A 50 -19.56 -8.49 12.36
N LEU A 51 -18.25 -8.43 12.15
CA LEU A 51 -17.63 -8.56 10.83
C LEU A 51 -16.87 -9.89 10.78
N ASP A 52 -17.54 -10.92 10.26
CA ASP A 52 -16.98 -12.28 10.15
C ASP A 52 -16.11 -12.43 8.91
N ILE A 53 -14.92 -11.82 8.93
CA ILE A 53 -13.89 -12.10 7.92
C ILE A 53 -13.28 -13.48 8.24
N LYS A 54 -13.45 -14.44 7.32
CA LYS A 54 -12.81 -15.76 7.44
C LYS A 54 -11.30 -15.59 7.59
N LYS A 55 -10.75 -16.06 8.71
CA LYS A 55 -9.30 -16.06 8.95
C LYS A 55 -8.64 -17.00 7.94
N SER A 56 -7.61 -16.49 7.27
CA SER A 56 -6.82 -17.29 6.33
C SER A 56 -6.04 -18.38 7.06
N VAL A 57 -5.95 -19.56 6.46
CA VAL A 57 -5.10 -20.67 6.94
C VAL A 57 -3.61 -20.26 6.98
N LYS A 58 -3.22 -19.26 6.17
CA LYS A 58 -1.85 -18.72 6.13
C LYS A 58 -1.48 -17.86 7.36
N GLY A 59 -2.43 -17.57 8.27
CA GLY A 59 -2.19 -16.83 9.50
C GLY A 59 -1.51 -15.47 9.25
N ARG A 60 -0.40 -15.18 9.95
CA ARG A 60 0.38 -13.94 9.80
C ARG A 60 0.94 -13.73 8.38
N ASN A 61 1.11 -14.79 7.61
CA ASN A 61 1.60 -14.73 6.23
C ASN A 61 0.49 -14.50 5.20
N ALA A 62 -0.77 -14.37 5.64
CA ALA A 62 -1.86 -13.93 4.79
C ALA A 62 -1.73 -12.43 4.48
N TRP A 63 -2.36 -11.99 3.39
CA TRP A 63 -2.38 -10.57 2.98
C TRP A 63 -2.95 -9.64 4.06
N ASN A 64 -3.90 -10.14 4.86
CA ASN A 64 -4.49 -9.46 6.04
C ASN A 64 -3.99 -10.04 7.38
N GLY A 65 -2.84 -10.72 7.38
CA GLY A 65 -2.39 -11.56 8.49
C GLY A 65 -1.95 -10.80 9.74
N ALA A 66 -1.61 -9.51 9.62
CA ALA A 66 -1.29 -8.65 10.75
C ALA A 66 -2.40 -7.62 11.02
N ARG A 67 -2.85 -6.90 9.98
CA ARG A 67 -3.88 -5.87 10.10
C ARG A 67 -4.79 -5.82 8.89
N HIS A 68 -6.00 -5.30 9.08
CA HIS A 68 -6.86 -4.79 8.01
C HIS A 68 -7.40 -3.43 8.45
N HIS A 69 -7.12 -2.39 7.68
CA HIS A 69 -7.25 -1.01 8.15
C HIS A 69 -8.22 -0.17 7.31
N HIS A 70 -8.49 -0.59 6.08
CA HIS A 70 -9.53 0.00 5.25
C HIS A 70 -10.47 -1.09 4.72
N ILE A 71 -11.75 -0.78 4.64
CA ILE A 71 -12.72 -1.60 3.93
C ILE A 71 -13.69 -0.68 3.20
N ASP A 72 -13.86 -0.89 1.90
CA ASP A 72 -14.85 -0.21 1.08
C ASP A 72 -15.90 -1.21 0.62
N ILE A 73 -17.16 -0.93 0.94
CA ILE A 73 -18.29 -1.80 0.64
C ILE A 73 -19.07 -1.17 -0.50
N GLN A 74 -19.21 -1.91 -1.59
CA GLN A 74 -19.87 -1.44 -2.81
C GLN A 74 -20.96 -2.41 -3.23
N GLN A 75 -22.09 -1.86 -3.66
CA GLN A 75 -23.12 -2.65 -4.34
C GLN A 75 -22.86 -2.61 -5.85
N LEU A 76 -22.80 -3.78 -6.47
CA LEU A 76 -22.68 -3.94 -7.91
C LEU A 76 -24.00 -3.64 -8.60
N SER A 77 -23.95 -3.36 -9.90
CA SER A 77 -25.16 -3.16 -10.73
C SER A 77 -26.06 -4.40 -10.79
N SER A 78 -25.53 -5.59 -10.50
CA SER A 78 -26.30 -6.84 -10.35
C SER A 78 -27.13 -6.89 -9.08
N GLY A 79 -26.90 -5.97 -8.13
CA GLY A 79 -27.49 -5.98 -6.78
C GLY A 79 -26.65 -6.74 -5.75
N GLU A 80 -25.61 -7.45 -6.19
CA GLU A 80 -24.64 -8.14 -5.32
C GLU A 80 -23.76 -7.15 -4.57
N TRP A 81 -23.27 -7.56 -3.40
CA TRP A 81 -22.39 -6.74 -2.57
C TRP A 81 -20.96 -7.27 -2.61
N ILE A 82 -20.00 -6.36 -2.78
CA ILE A 82 -18.58 -6.65 -2.68
C ILE A 82 -17.96 -5.79 -1.57
N ALA A 83 -16.92 -6.34 -0.95
CA ALA A 83 -16.08 -5.61 -0.01
C ALA A 83 -14.64 -5.64 -0.53
N VAL A 84 -14.03 -4.47 -0.66
CA VAL A 84 -12.61 -4.31 -0.98
C VAL A 84 -11.90 -3.99 0.33
N LEU A 85 -10.90 -4.79 0.70
CA LEU A 85 -10.20 -4.67 1.97
C LEU A 85 -8.73 -4.38 1.75
N ASP A 86 -8.23 -3.40 2.50
CA ASP A 86 -6.81 -3.09 2.61
C ASP A 86 -6.27 -3.67 3.93
N GLY A 87 -5.24 -4.51 3.81
CA GLY A 87 -4.61 -5.15 4.93
C GLY A 87 -3.11 -5.35 4.72
N ASP A 88 -2.41 -5.58 5.83
CA ASP A 88 -0.99 -5.85 5.83
C ASP A 88 -0.64 -7.09 6.65
N ARG A 89 0.58 -7.57 6.39
CA ARG A 89 1.22 -8.69 7.10
C ARG A 89 2.31 -8.23 8.08
N ILE A 90 2.55 -6.91 8.18
CA ILE A 90 3.67 -6.32 8.92
C ILE A 90 3.12 -5.50 10.09
N PRO A 91 3.40 -5.89 11.35
CA PRO A 91 3.02 -5.09 12.51
C PRO A 91 3.69 -3.71 12.49
N SER A 92 3.05 -2.71 13.10
CA SER A 92 3.70 -1.41 13.33
C SER A 92 5.01 -1.60 14.12
N GLY A 93 6.10 -1.01 13.64
CA GLY A 93 7.41 -1.07 14.30
C GLY A 93 8.30 -2.25 13.91
N ASP A 94 7.86 -3.15 13.01
CA ASP A 94 8.66 -4.30 12.55
C ASP A 94 9.98 -3.88 11.90
N ALA A 95 10.01 -2.75 11.18
CA ALA A 95 11.23 -2.19 10.61
C ALA A 95 12.27 -1.80 11.68
N VAL A 96 11.83 -1.16 12.77
CA VAL A 96 12.70 -0.79 13.90
C VAL A 96 13.23 -2.05 14.59
N HIS A 97 12.36 -3.05 14.79
CA HIS A 97 12.75 -4.31 15.40
C HIS A 97 13.77 -5.09 14.55
N ARG A 98 13.55 -5.18 13.23
CA ARG A 98 14.50 -5.79 12.30
C ARG A 98 15.81 -5.04 12.24
N PHE A 99 15.78 -3.71 12.30
CA PHE A 99 16.99 -2.90 12.36
C PHE A 99 17.81 -3.19 13.62
N ILE A 100 17.16 -3.27 14.79
CA ILE A 100 17.83 -3.61 16.06
C ILE A 100 18.43 -5.02 16.00
N LEU A 101 17.68 -6.01 15.53
CA LEU A 101 18.17 -7.39 15.37
C LEU A 101 19.31 -7.50 14.35
N GLY A 102 19.21 -6.78 13.24
CA GLY A 102 20.25 -6.69 12.23
C GLY A 102 21.54 -6.09 12.79
N PHE A 103 21.44 -5.00 13.54
CA PHE A 103 22.59 -4.38 14.19
C PHE A 103 23.22 -5.32 15.24
N ALA A 104 22.38 -5.94 16.09
CA ALA A 104 22.85 -6.89 17.10
C ALA A 104 23.57 -8.10 16.48
N SER A 105 23.07 -8.62 15.36
CA SER A 105 23.71 -9.74 14.65
C SER A 105 25.03 -9.35 14.00
N VAL A 106 25.14 -8.16 13.40
CA VAL A 106 26.43 -7.63 12.88
C VAL A 106 27.45 -7.48 14.00
N VAL A 107 27.05 -6.91 15.16
CA VAL A 107 27.94 -6.77 16.32
C VAL A 107 28.39 -8.13 16.84
N ALA A 108 27.48 -9.11 16.91
CA ALA A 108 27.82 -10.47 17.35
C ALA A 108 28.81 -11.17 16.40
N VAL A 109 28.61 -11.04 15.08
CA VAL A 109 29.55 -11.60 14.08
C VAL A 109 30.89 -10.90 14.16
N ALA A 110 30.93 -9.57 14.27
CA ALA A 110 32.18 -8.83 14.42
C ALA A 110 32.93 -9.26 15.69
N ALA A 111 32.23 -9.45 16.81
CA ALA A 111 32.82 -9.94 18.05
C ALA A 111 33.39 -11.35 17.88
N LEU A 112 32.68 -12.26 17.20
CA LEU A 112 33.17 -13.61 16.91
C LEU A 112 34.40 -13.63 15.99
N VAL A 113 34.44 -12.76 14.98
CA VAL A 113 35.60 -12.62 14.08
C VAL A 113 36.82 -12.08 14.85
N ILE A 114 36.62 -11.09 15.72
CA ILE A 114 37.67 -10.54 16.58
C ILE A 114 38.17 -11.61 17.55
N LEU A 115 37.28 -12.32 18.24
CA LEU A 115 37.64 -13.41 19.16
C LEU A 115 38.37 -14.54 18.44
N GLY A 116 37.89 -14.94 17.26
CA GLY A 116 38.51 -15.95 16.41
C GLY A 116 39.90 -15.54 15.93
N GLY A 117 40.07 -14.28 15.52
CA GLY A 117 41.37 -13.72 15.13
C GLY A 117 42.38 -13.63 16.29
N ILE A 118 41.89 -13.36 17.51
CA ILE A 118 42.72 -13.37 18.73
C ILE A 118 43.13 -14.81 19.10
N LEU A 119 42.21 -15.78 18.97
CA LEU A 119 42.46 -17.19 19.33
C LEU A 119 43.32 -17.95 18.32
N LEU A 120 43.17 -17.65 17.02
CA LEU A 120 43.83 -18.38 15.93
C LEU A 120 45.11 -17.71 15.42
N GLY A 121 45.39 -16.46 15.84
CA GLY A 121 46.52 -15.68 15.38
C GLY A 121 46.40 -15.25 13.90
N PRO A 122 47.34 -14.43 13.40
CA PRO A 122 47.33 -13.98 12.00
C PRO A 122 47.61 -15.16 11.08
N VAL A 123 46.56 -15.73 10.50
CA VAL A 123 46.66 -16.63 9.34
C VAL A 123 47.01 -15.78 8.12
N ASN A 124 48.27 -15.89 7.66
CA ASN A 124 48.66 -15.40 6.35
C ASN A 124 47.96 -16.24 5.27
N ASP A 125 47.60 -15.56 4.19
CA ASP A 125 47.04 -16.10 2.95
C ASP A 125 45.53 -16.37 2.94
N ALA A 126 44.82 -15.28 2.58
CA ALA A 126 43.95 -15.22 1.42
C ALA A 126 43.21 -16.51 1.05
N ASN A 127 41.93 -16.58 1.45
CA ASN A 127 40.86 -17.10 0.62
C ASN A 127 39.51 -16.63 1.14
N MET A 128 39.17 -15.37 0.86
CA MET A 128 37.77 -14.92 0.89
C MET A 128 37.12 -15.20 -0.47
N TYR A 129 37.04 -16.47 -0.84
CA TYR A 129 36.15 -16.89 -1.92
C TYR A 129 34.75 -17.03 -1.34
N GLY A 130 33.86 -16.12 -1.71
CA GLY A 130 32.43 -16.37 -1.61
C GLY A 130 31.62 -15.32 -0.87
N VAL A 131 31.60 -14.08 -1.37
CA VAL A 131 30.38 -13.25 -1.28
C VAL A 131 30.23 -12.42 -2.56
N LYS A 132 30.06 -13.10 -3.70
CA LYS A 132 29.46 -12.50 -4.90
C LYS A 132 28.20 -13.30 -5.20
N ASN A 133 27.10 -12.90 -4.57
CA ASN A 133 25.70 -13.12 -4.98
C ASN A 133 24.77 -12.62 -3.85
N ILE A 134 24.67 -11.30 -3.67
CA ILE A 134 23.59 -10.67 -2.86
C ILE A 134 22.81 -9.63 -3.70
N TYR A 135 23.07 -9.55 -5.01
CA TYR A 135 22.14 -8.90 -5.92
C TYR A 135 21.33 -10.00 -6.57
N GLY A 136 20.22 -10.36 -5.92
CA GLY A 136 19.17 -11.16 -6.54
C GLY A 136 18.80 -10.52 -7.87
N GLY A 137 18.94 -11.29 -8.95
CA GLY A 137 18.52 -10.85 -10.27
C GLY A 137 17.07 -10.41 -10.24
N SER A 138 16.78 -9.31 -10.94
CA SER A 138 15.43 -8.85 -11.24
C SER A 138 14.68 -10.00 -11.92
N GLY A 139 13.80 -10.66 -11.17
CA GLY A 139 12.91 -11.70 -11.69
C GLY A 139 11.76 -11.12 -12.53
N ALA A 140 11.90 -9.86 -12.97
CA ALA A 140 10.99 -9.19 -13.87
C ALA A 140 10.91 -9.97 -15.18
N GLN A 141 9.83 -10.72 -15.34
CA GLN A 141 9.46 -11.26 -16.63
C GLN A 141 9.07 -10.09 -17.54
N GLU A 142 9.68 -10.02 -18.73
CA GLU A 142 9.39 -9.02 -19.74
C GLU A 142 7.86 -8.90 -19.98
N PRO A 143 7.32 -7.69 -20.15
CA PRO A 143 5.89 -7.47 -20.37
C PRO A 143 5.43 -8.22 -21.62
N TYR A 144 4.49 -9.16 -21.44
CA TYR A 144 3.91 -9.91 -22.54
C TYR A 144 2.55 -9.33 -22.95
N PRO A 145 2.26 -9.21 -24.26
CA PRO A 145 0.99 -8.70 -24.74
C PRO A 145 -0.14 -9.67 -24.40
N LEU A 146 -1.26 -9.15 -23.89
CA LEU A 146 -2.52 -9.88 -23.74
C LEU A 146 -3.44 -9.40 -24.87
N ASN A 147 -3.84 -10.31 -25.77
CA ASN A 147 -4.70 -9.99 -26.92
C ASN A 147 -4.16 -8.85 -27.82
N GLY A 148 -2.84 -8.77 -28.01
CA GLY A 148 -2.22 -7.75 -28.89
C GLY A 148 -2.06 -6.36 -28.27
N HIS A 149 -2.40 -6.17 -26.99
CA HIS A 149 -2.17 -4.92 -26.27
C HIS A 149 -1.24 -5.15 -25.07
N TYR A 150 -0.27 -4.24 -24.87
CA TYR A 150 0.40 -4.10 -23.58
C TYR A 150 -0.66 -3.65 -22.58
N SER A 151 -1.08 -4.54 -21.69
CA SER A 151 -1.97 -4.18 -20.59
C SER A 151 -1.16 -3.27 -19.67
N GLN A 152 -1.52 -1.99 -19.59
CA GLN A 152 -0.87 -1.02 -18.71
C GLN A 152 -1.88 -0.46 -17.72
N PHE A 153 -1.40 0.06 -16.60
CA PHE A 153 -2.21 0.70 -15.57
C PHE A 153 -1.71 2.10 -15.22
N THR A 154 -2.60 2.91 -14.65
CA THR A 154 -2.25 4.22 -14.08
C THR A 154 -1.93 4.04 -12.62
N LEU A 155 -0.78 4.54 -12.18
CA LEU A 155 -0.45 4.60 -10.77
C LEU A 155 -1.00 5.90 -10.19
N LEU A 156 -1.77 5.82 -9.11
CA LEU A 156 -2.33 6.97 -8.42
C LEU A 156 -1.75 7.05 -7.01
N THR A 157 -1.25 8.22 -6.64
CA THR A 157 -0.76 8.46 -5.27
C THR A 157 -1.24 9.81 -4.79
N MET A 158 -1.51 9.94 -3.50
CA MET A 158 -1.94 11.19 -2.88
C MET A 158 -0.87 11.67 -1.90
N THR A 159 -0.52 12.96 -1.98
CA THR A 159 0.57 13.53 -1.17
C THR A 159 0.39 15.04 -1.00
N TYR A 160 1.34 15.68 -0.31
CA TYR A 160 1.36 17.11 -0.01
C TYR A 160 2.80 17.62 0.18
N ASP A 161 2.95 18.93 0.30
CA ASP A 161 4.26 19.62 0.34
C ASP A 161 5.32 19.00 1.26
N ALA A 162 4.99 18.64 2.50
CA ALA A 162 5.97 18.09 3.44
C ALA A 162 6.53 16.71 3.07
N ARG A 163 5.90 16.02 2.09
CA ARG A 163 6.30 14.67 1.64
C ARG A 163 6.91 14.67 0.23
N LEU A 164 7.30 15.84 -0.29
CA LEU A 164 7.89 15.96 -1.63
C LEU A 164 9.14 15.07 -1.83
N TRP A 165 9.94 14.85 -0.79
CA TRP A 165 11.08 13.94 -0.86
C TRP A 165 10.68 12.47 -1.04
N ASN A 166 9.65 12.02 -0.31
CA ASN A 166 9.08 10.68 -0.47
C ASN A 166 8.51 10.51 -1.88
N LEU A 167 7.76 11.51 -2.35
CA LEU A 167 7.20 11.52 -3.69
C LEU A 167 8.29 11.41 -4.77
N ASN A 168 9.43 12.11 -4.61
CA ASN A 168 10.55 11.99 -5.55
C ASN A 168 11.08 10.56 -5.65
N MET A 169 11.27 9.88 -4.51
CA MET A 169 11.73 8.49 -4.49
C MET A 169 10.68 7.53 -5.06
N TYR A 170 9.42 7.76 -4.72
CA TYR A 170 8.27 7.02 -5.22
C TYR A 170 8.18 7.09 -6.75
N VAL A 171 8.17 8.30 -7.31
CA VAL A 171 8.09 8.54 -8.75
C VAL A 171 9.30 7.92 -9.46
N LYS A 172 10.50 8.11 -8.92
CA LYS A 172 11.72 7.55 -9.50
C LYS A 172 11.65 6.02 -9.59
N HIS A 173 11.20 5.37 -8.54
CA HIS A 173 11.07 3.91 -8.52
C HIS A 173 9.98 3.40 -9.47
N TYR A 174 8.74 3.85 -9.26
CA TYR A 174 7.60 3.26 -9.94
C TYR A 174 7.49 3.63 -11.41
N SER A 175 8.02 4.78 -11.83
CA SER A 175 8.06 5.17 -13.26
C SER A 175 8.82 4.17 -14.13
N ARG A 176 9.66 3.33 -13.54
CA ARG A 176 10.48 2.33 -14.22
C ARG A 176 9.87 0.93 -14.18
N CYS A 177 8.72 0.74 -13.53
CA CYS A 177 8.02 -0.55 -13.56
C CYS A 177 7.28 -0.75 -14.90
N SER A 178 7.40 -1.94 -15.47
CA SER A 178 7.07 -2.24 -16.87
C SER A 178 5.62 -1.92 -17.28
N SER A 179 4.64 -2.16 -16.41
CA SER A 179 3.23 -1.96 -16.73
C SER A 179 2.65 -0.60 -16.30
N VAL A 180 3.48 0.29 -15.72
CA VAL A 180 3.05 1.65 -15.38
C VAL A 180 2.99 2.51 -16.64
N ARG A 181 1.83 3.08 -16.95
CA ARG A 181 1.65 3.98 -18.12
C ARG A 181 1.87 5.44 -17.77
N GLU A 182 1.31 5.87 -16.64
CA GLU A 182 1.38 7.22 -16.12
C GLU A 182 1.28 7.20 -14.60
N ILE A 183 1.80 8.25 -13.97
CA ILE A 183 1.66 8.48 -12.53
C ILE A 183 0.81 9.73 -12.31
N VAL A 184 -0.30 9.57 -11.59
CA VAL A 184 -1.19 10.66 -11.21
C VAL A 184 -0.96 10.96 -9.74
N VAL A 185 -0.47 12.18 -9.47
CA VAL A 185 -0.25 12.67 -8.11
C VAL A 185 -1.41 13.55 -7.72
N VAL A 186 -2.22 13.09 -6.77
CA VAL A 186 -3.29 13.86 -6.13
C VAL A 186 -2.64 14.77 -5.09
N TRP A 187 -2.58 16.06 -5.38
CA TRP A 187 -1.90 17.05 -4.56
C TRP A 187 -2.87 17.72 -3.58
N ASN A 188 -2.75 17.36 -2.30
CA ASN A 188 -3.74 17.70 -1.27
C ASN A 188 -3.53 19.05 -0.60
N LYS A 189 -2.28 19.52 -0.50
CA LYS A 189 -1.93 20.75 0.22
C LYS A 189 -0.54 21.26 -0.19
N GLY A 190 -0.41 22.59 -0.22
CA GLY A 190 0.85 23.28 -0.45
C GLY A 190 1.04 23.70 -1.91
N VAL A 191 2.20 24.26 -2.22
CA VAL A 191 2.55 24.66 -3.60
C VAL A 191 2.80 23.39 -4.43
N PRO A 192 2.03 23.14 -5.50
CA PRO A 192 2.18 21.94 -6.30
C PRO A 192 3.53 21.94 -7.04
N PRO A 193 4.23 20.80 -7.10
CA PRO A 193 5.43 20.65 -7.93
C PRO A 193 5.03 20.66 -9.41
N GLN A 194 6.00 20.94 -10.27
CA GLN A 194 5.85 20.75 -11.71
C GLN A 194 6.18 19.31 -12.09
N PRO A 195 5.51 18.72 -13.10
CA PRO A 195 5.89 17.39 -13.61
C PRO A 195 7.38 17.27 -14.00
N SER A 196 7.99 18.38 -14.44
CA SER A 196 9.41 18.45 -14.80
C SER A 196 10.37 18.33 -13.62
N ASP A 197 9.89 18.45 -12.38
CA ASP A 197 10.72 18.40 -11.18
C ASP A 197 11.14 16.96 -10.83
N PHE A 198 10.56 15.96 -11.48
CA PHE A 198 10.73 14.56 -11.17
C PHE A 198 11.55 13.79 -12.23
N ASP A 199 12.42 12.90 -11.76
CA ASP A 199 13.14 11.92 -12.59
C ASP A 199 12.24 10.70 -12.91
N SER A 200 11.45 10.80 -13.98
CA SER A 200 10.49 9.79 -14.38
C SER A 200 10.65 9.33 -15.83
N ALA A 201 10.50 8.02 -16.03
CA ALA A 201 10.46 7.41 -17.36
C ALA A 201 9.05 7.40 -17.98
N VAL A 202 8.02 7.77 -17.23
CA VAL A 202 6.62 7.86 -17.69
C VAL A 202 6.04 9.25 -17.42
N PRO A 203 4.97 9.66 -18.11
CA PRO A 203 4.28 10.92 -17.83
C PRO A 203 3.80 11.00 -16.38
N ILE A 204 3.98 12.19 -15.79
CA ILE A 204 3.44 12.53 -14.47
C ILE A 204 2.39 13.61 -14.65
N ARG A 205 1.27 13.45 -13.95
CA ARG A 205 0.22 14.46 -13.91
C ARG A 205 -0.10 14.83 -12.47
N ILE A 206 -0.02 16.12 -12.18
CA ILE A 206 -0.39 16.66 -10.87
C ILE A 206 -1.86 17.08 -10.92
N ARG A 207 -2.71 16.43 -10.10
CA ARG A 207 -4.11 16.79 -9.91
C ARG A 207 -4.25 17.56 -8.59
N VAL A 208 -4.36 18.87 -8.68
CA VAL A 208 -4.47 19.74 -7.51
C VAL A 208 -5.90 19.74 -6.99
N GLU A 209 -6.06 19.50 -5.69
CA GLU A 209 -7.35 19.44 -5.02
C GLU A 209 -7.62 20.73 -4.23
N LYS A 210 -8.89 21.13 -4.17
CA LYS A 210 -9.28 22.41 -3.53
C LYS A 210 -9.20 22.39 -2.01
N GLN A 211 -9.40 21.21 -1.42
CA GLN A 211 -9.44 21.02 0.03
C GLN A 211 -8.53 19.86 0.40
N ASN A 212 -7.84 19.98 1.52
CA ASN A 212 -7.04 18.89 2.06
C ASN A 212 -7.95 17.81 2.65
N SER A 213 -8.21 16.75 1.88
CA SER A 213 -9.09 15.64 2.27
C SER A 213 -8.51 14.32 1.83
N LEU A 214 -8.56 13.31 2.71
CA LEU A 214 -8.13 11.96 2.37
C LEU A 214 -9.02 11.30 1.30
N ASN A 215 -10.23 11.83 1.09
CA ASN A 215 -11.15 11.27 0.10
C ASN A 215 -10.80 11.66 -1.33
N ASN A 216 -9.90 12.62 -1.54
CA ASN A 216 -9.59 13.14 -2.86
C ASN A 216 -9.01 12.07 -3.81
N ARG A 217 -8.31 11.06 -3.29
CA ARG A 217 -7.82 9.91 -4.08
C ARG A 217 -8.92 9.09 -4.75
N PHE A 218 -10.15 9.15 -4.23
CA PHE A 218 -11.31 8.44 -4.78
C PHE A 218 -12.13 9.27 -5.77
N ASN A 219 -11.78 10.54 -5.97
CA ASN A 219 -12.47 11.39 -6.95
C ASN A 219 -12.28 10.83 -8.36
N MET A 220 -13.38 10.79 -9.13
CA MET A 220 -13.32 10.35 -10.53
C MET A 220 -12.41 11.28 -11.35
N ASP A 221 -11.55 10.66 -12.15
CA ASP A 221 -10.63 11.37 -13.02
C ASP A 221 -10.91 11.04 -14.49
N PRO A 222 -11.52 11.96 -15.25
CA PRO A 222 -11.88 11.72 -16.65
C PRO A 222 -10.66 11.63 -17.58
N LEU A 223 -9.47 12.04 -17.10
CA LEU A 223 -8.23 12.03 -17.88
C LEU A 223 -7.55 10.66 -17.85
N ILE A 224 -7.81 9.84 -16.83
CA ILE A 224 -7.29 8.46 -16.76
C ILE A 224 -7.88 7.63 -17.91
N LYS A 225 -7.00 7.08 -18.75
CA LYS A 225 -7.40 6.26 -19.93
C LYS A 225 -7.14 4.77 -19.77
N THR A 226 -6.43 4.36 -18.72
CA THR A 226 -6.18 2.95 -18.45
C THR A 226 -7.41 2.29 -17.83
N ARG A 227 -7.62 1.01 -18.13
CA ARG A 227 -8.69 0.21 -17.51
C ARG A 227 -8.38 -0.14 -16.06
N ALA A 228 -7.10 -0.24 -15.70
CA ALA A 228 -6.64 -0.46 -14.34
C ALA A 228 -6.04 0.82 -13.77
N VAL A 229 -6.32 1.04 -12.48
CA VAL A 229 -5.68 2.06 -11.65
C VAL A 229 -5.19 1.36 -10.40
N LEU A 230 -3.91 1.54 -10.09
CA LEU A 230 -3.30 1.10 -8.84
C LEU A 230 -3.13 2.33 -7.96
N GLU A 231 -3.87 2.43 -6.87
CA GLU A 231 -3.66 3.47 -5.86
C GLU A 231 -2.65 2.98 -4.83
N LEU A 232 -1.60 3.75 -4.55
CA LEU A 232 -0.56 3.40 -3.58
C LEU A 232 -0.04 4.67 -2.89
N ASP A 233 0.11 4.62 -1.56
CA ASP A 233 0.63 5.74 -0.78
C ASP A 233 2.11 6.01 -1.04
N ASP A 234 2.51 7.27 -0.91
CA ASP A 234 3.81 7.80 -1.30
C ASP A 234 4.98 7.40 -0.36
N ASP A 235 4.73 6.71 0.77
CA ASP A 235 5.76 6.05 1.59
C ASP A 235 5.80 4.53 1.45
N ILE A 236 5.00 3.97 0.54
CA ILE A 236 4.98 2.53 0.30
C ILE A 236 5.79 2.25 -0.95
N MET A 237 6.82 1.43 -0.78
CA MET A 237 7.78 1.08 -1.80
C MET A 237 7.79 -0.45 -1.98
N MET A 238 6.97 -0.93 -2.91
CA MET A 238 6.90 -2.32 -3.35
C MET A 238 7.85 -2.55 -4.51
N THR A 239 8.45 -3.74 -4.61
CA THR A 239 9.27 -4.07 -5.79
C THR A 239 8.42 -4.07 -7.07
N CYS A 240 9.00 -3.72 -8.23
CA CYS A 240 8.26 -3.83 -9.50
C CYS A 240 7.74 -5.26 -9.71
N ASP A 241 8.49 -6.28 -9.31
CA ASP A 241 8.04 -7.67 -9.37
C ASP A 241 6.75 -7.94 -8.57
N ASP A 242 6.60 -7.34 -7.38
CA ASP A 242 5.37 -7.44 -6.59
C ASP A 242 4.20 -6.72 -7.26
N VAL A 243 4.45 -5.53 -7.82
CA VAL A 243 3.46 -4.76 -8.57
C VAL A 243 2.97 -5.53 -9.79
N GLU A 244 3.89 -6.10 -10.57
CA GLU A 244 3.57 -6.90 -11.76
C GLU A 244 2.83 -8.19 -11.42
N ARG A 245 3.17 -8.84 -10.30
CA ARG A 245 2.43 -10.00 -9.79
C ARG A 245 1.00 -9.64 -9.44
N GLY A 246 0.79 -8.53 -8.72
CA GLY A 246 -0.56 -8.04 -8.40
C GLY A 246 -1.36 -7.73 -9.67
N PHE A 247 -0.74 -7.02 -10.60
CA PHE A 247 -1.36 -6.66 -11.86
C PHE A 247 -1.65 -7.87 -12.76
N LYS A 248 -0.82 -8.92 -12.73
CA LYS A 248 -1.11 -10.20 -13.40
C LYS A 248 -2.42 -10.82 -12.92
N VAL A 249 -2.66 -10.87 -11.61
CA VAL A 249 -3.90 -11.40 -11.05
C VAL A 249 -5.11 -10.58 -11.52
N TRP A 250 -4.98 -9.25 -11.55
CA TRP A 250 -6.05 -8.39 -12.08
C TRP A 250 -6.35 -8.67 -13.56
N ARG A 251 -5.32 -8.88 -14.39
CA ARG A 251 -5.47 -9.18 -15.83
C ARG A 251 -6.26 -10.47 -16.09
N GLU A 252 -6.22 -11.43 -15.17
CA GLU A 252 -6.98 -12.68 -15.28
C GLU A 252 -8.48 -12.47 -15.01
N HIS A 253 -8.88 -11.39 -14.34
CA HIS A 253 -10.28 -11.10 -13.97
C HIS A 253 -10.66 -9.61 -14.14
N PRO A 254 -10.57 -9.04 -15.36
CA PRO A 254 -10.70 -7.59 -15.58
C PRO A 254 -12.15 -7.08 -15.60
N THR A 255 -13.15 -7.98 -15.56
CA THR A 255 -14.59 -7.67 -15.64
C THR A 255 -15.25 -7.42 -14.29
N GLY A 256 -14.53 -7.59 -13.18
CA GLY A 256 -14.96 -7.03 -11.91
C GLY A 256 -14.90 -5.51 -12.01
N SER A 257 -15.99 -4.80 -11.75
CA SER A 257 -16.06 -3.33 -11.64
C SER A 257 -15.08 -2.75 -10.60
N SER A 258 -14.40 -3.63 -9.87
CA SER A 258 -13.28 -3.40 -8.97
C SER A 258 -12.02 -3.07 -9.79
N GLY A 259 -11.70 -1.79 -9.91
CA GLY A 259 -10.31 -1.39 -10.11
C GLY A 259 -9.43 -2.07 -9.06
N PHE A 260 -8.25 -2.54 -9.45
CA PHE A 260 -7.29 -3.12 -8.52
C PHE A 260 -6.70 -2.03 -7.61
N ILE A 261 -7.45 -1.63 -6.59
CA ILE A 261 -6.99 -0.73 -5.54
C ILE A 261 -6.20 -1.60 -4.54
N LEU A 262 -4.88 -1.69 -4.68
CA LEU A 262 -3.99 -2.05 -3.57
C LEU A 262 -3.60 -0.76 -2.84
N GLY A 263 -4.57 -0.10 -2.20
CA GLY A 263 -4.24 0.98 -1.27
C GLY A 263 -3.41 0.44 -0.12
N SER A 264 -2.57 1.27 0.48
CA SER A 264 -1.84 0.93 1.70
C SER A 264 -1.69 2.20 2.50
N SER A 265 -2.80 2.71 3.03
CA SER A 265 -2.82 4.05 3.60
C SER A 265 -1.95 4.16 4.83
N THR A 266 -1.03 5.11 4.82
CA THR A 266 -0.34 5.65 6.00
C THR A 266 -0.85 7.07 6.18
N ALA A 267 -1.84 7.24 7.06
CA ALA A 267 -2.26 8.59 7.42
C ALA A 267 -1.07 9.36 7.97
N ALA A 268 -0.64 10.39 7.23
CA ALA A 268 0.23 11.43 7.74
C ALA A 268 -0.41 12.03 9.00
N ARG A 269 0.41 12.19 10.04
CA ARG A 269 0.03 12.82 11.31
C ARG A 269 -0.33 14.29 11.12
#